data_AF-A0A1G1ZDA5-F1
#
_entry.id   AF-A0A1G1ZDA5-F1
#
_cell.length_a   1.000
_cell.length_b   1.000
_cell.length_c   1.000
_cell.angle_alpha   90.00
_cell.angle_beta   90.00
_cell.angle_gamma   90.00
#
_symmetry.space_group_name_H-M   'P 1'
#
loop_
_entity.id
_entity.type
_entity.pdbx_description
1 polymer ?
#
loop_
_entity_poly.entity_id
_entity_poly.type
_entity_poly.pdbx_seq_one_letter_code
_entity_poly.pdbx_strand_id
1 'polypeptide(L)' 'MEGFRESLTDFVSPAILYAIYFVALLIFTVVSIALMYHWKNYNAYSSIPKRMIRTYFLVSGAFLFAMLIAVIAYST' A
#
# COMPACT_ATOMS: atom_id res chain seq x y z
N MET A 1 -10.31 20.11 -25.18
CA MET A 1 -10.82 19.56 -23.89
C MET A 1 -11.14 18.06 -24.00
N GLU A 2 -11.50 17.54 -25.17
CA GLU A 2 -11.74 16.10 -25.38
C GLU A 2 -10.51 15.22 -25.12
N GLY A 3 -9.33 15.57 -25.65
CA GLY A 3 -8.11 14.77 -25.44
C GLY A 3 -7.62 14.66 -23.98
N PHE A 4 -7.94 15.63 -23.12
CA PHE A 4 -7.64 15.53 -21.68
C PHE A 4 -8.62 14.59 -20.95
N ARG A 5 -9.87 14.56 -21.41
CA ARG A 5 -10.90 13.69 -20.84
C ARG A 5 -10.66 12.23 -21.23
N GLU A 6 -10.28 11.99 -22.49
CA GLU A 6 -9.85 10.68 -22.98
C GLU A 6 -8.61 10.16 -22.22
N SER A 7 -7.58 10.99 -22.02
CA SER A 7 -6.40 10.56 -21.26
C SER A 7 -6.72 10.25 -19.81
N LEU A 8 -7.67 10.96 -19.19
CA LEU A 8 -8.13 10.66 -17.83
C LEU A 8 -8.88 9.33 -17.80
N THR A 9 -9.83 9.10 -18.70
CA THR A 9 -10.58 7.84 -18.75
C THR A 9 -9.68 6.63 -19.02
N ASP A 10 -8.66 6.78 -19.87
CA ASP A 10 -7.68 5.73 -20.12
C ASP A 10 -6.83 5.44 -18.86
N PHE A 11 -6.46 6.49 -18.11
CA PHE A 11 -5.73 6.36 -16.84
C PHE A 11 -6.54 5.68 -15.72
N VAL A 12 -7.86 5.83 -15.72
CA VAL A 12 -8.75 5.14 -14.77
C VAL A 12 -9.17 3.77 -15.30
N SER A 13 -8.52 3.23 -16.35
CA SER A 13 -8.81 1.86 -16.78
C SER A 13 -8.57 0.85 -15.65
N PRO A 14 -9.43 -0.18 -15.51
CA PRO A 14 -9.28 -1.20 -14.47
C PRO A 14 -7.88 -1.82 -14.41
N ALA A 15 -7.28 -2.09 -15.58
CA ALA A 15 -5.94 -2.66 -15.69
C ALA A 15 -4.85 -1.75 -15.05
N ILE A 16 -4.92 -0.44 -15.26
CA ILE A 16 -3.98 0.52 -14.67
C ILE A 16 -4.18 0.63 -13.16
N LEU A 17 -5.44 0.62 -12.69
CA LEU A 17 -5.74 0.63 -11.25
C LEU A 17 -5.18 -0.60 -10.52
N TYR A 18 -5.32 -1.78 -11.11
CA TYR A 18 -4.67 -2.99 -10.58
C TYR A 18 -3.14 -2.89 -10.60
N ALA A 19 -2.54 -2.34 -11.67
CA ALA A 19 -1.10 -2.14 -11.73
C ALA A 19 -0.60 -1.20 -10.61
N ILE A 20 -1.30 -0.07 -10.38
CA ILE A 20 -1.02 0.85 -9.27
C ILE A 20 -1.14 0.14 -7.92
N TYR A 21 -2.19 -0.67 -7.73
CA TYR A 21 -2.36 -1.47 -6.52
C TYR A 21 -1.18 -2.42 -6.28
N PHE A 22 -0.72 -3.15 -7.29
CA PHE A 22 0.44 -4.04 -7.16
C PHE A 22 1.73 -3.30 -6.83
N VAL A 23 1.97 -2.14 -7.46
CA VAL A 23 3.12 -1.28 -7.15
C VAL A 23 3.06 -0.79 -5.70
N ALA A 24 1.90 -0.32 -5.26
CA ALA A 24 1.70 0.10 -3.87
C ALA A 24 1.95 -1.06 -2.88
N LEU A 25 1.44 -2.25 -3.18
CA LEU A 25 1.64 -3.46 -2.37
C LEU A 25 3.13 -3.84 -2.25
N LEU A 26 3.89 -3.75 -3.34
CA LEU A 26 5.34 -3.97 -3.32
C LEU A 26 6.06 -2.94 -2.46
N ILE A 27 5.76 -1.65 -2.63
CA ILE A 27 6.37 -0.57 -1.83
C ILE A 27 6.08 -0.78 -0.34
N PHE A 28 4.81 -1.00 0.02
CA PHE A 28 4.41 -1.23 1.40
C PHE A 28 5.10 -2.45 2.02
N THR A 29 5.27 -3.52 1.24
CA THR A 29 5.97 -4.73 1.68
C THR A 29 7.43 -4.42 1.97
N VAL A 30 8.14 -3.75 1.05
CA VAL A 30 9.55 -3.38 1.23
C VAL A 30 9.74 -2.45 2.43
N VAL A 31 8.91 -1.41 2.55
CA VAL A 31 8.96 -0.44 3.66
C VAL A 31 8.67 -1.13 5.00
N SER A 32 7.68 -2.02 5.06
CA SER A 32 7.34 -2.76 6.29
C SER A 32 8.48 -3.67 6.73
N ILE A 33 9.14 -4.34 5.78
CA ILE A 33 10.32 -5.17 6.05
C ILE A 33 11.49 -4.29 6.55
N ALA A 34 11.78 -3.17 5.86
CA ALA A 34 12.84 -2.25 6.25
C ALA A 34 12.63 -1.70 7.67
N LEU A 35 11.40 -1.28 8.00
CA LEU A 35 11.04 -0.84 9.35
C LEU A 35 11.20 -1.98 10.35
N MET A 36 10.76 -3.20 10.03
CA MET A 36 10.95 -4.36 10.90
C MET A 36 12.44 -4.61 11.21
N TYR A 37 13.31 -4.58 10.21
CA TYR A 37 14.77 -4.72 10.40
C TYR A 37 15.35 -3.58 11.23
N HIS A 38 14.99 -2.34 10.92
CA HIS A 38 15.44 -1.16 11.65
C HIS A 38 15.09 -1.26 13.14
N TRP A 39 13.82 -1.52 13.45
CA TRP A 39 13.35 -1.60 14.84
C TRP A 39 13.88 -2.83 15.59
N LYS A 40 14.17 -3.93 14.90
CA LYS A 40 14.79 -5.12 15.50
C LYS A 40 16.25 -4.88 15.90
N ASN A 41 17.00 -4.12 15.11
CA ASN A 41 18.43 -3.91 15.35
C ASN A 41 18.76 -2.68 16.21
N TYR A 42 17.93 -1.64 16.21
CA TYR A 42 18.27 -0.36 16.85
C TYR A 42 17.57 -0.08 18.19
N ASN A 43 16.59 -0.88 18.61
CA ASN A 43 15.93 -0.69 19.91
C ASN A 43 16.42 -1.71 20.96
N ALA A 44 17.02 -1.19 22.05
CA ALA A 44 17.49 -1.97 23.20
C ALA A 44 16.36 -2.49 24.11
N TYR A 45 15.16 -1.93 24.03
CA TYR A 45 13.98 -2.36 24.81
C TYR A 45 13.14 -3.36 24.02
N SER A 46 13.00 -4.59 24.50
CA SER A 46 12.51 -5.74 23.72
C SER A 46 11.00 -5.80 23.40
N SER A 47 10.17 -4.98 24.06
CA SER A 47 8.70 -5.04 23.97
C SER A 47 8.09 -3.97 23.06
N ILE A 48 8.67 -2.77 23.01
CA ILE A 48 8.22 -1.63 22.18
C ILE A 48 8.32 -1.93 20.66
N PRO A 49 9.40 -2.54 20.14
CA PRO A 49 9.57 -2.81 18.71
C PRO A 49 8.46 -3.72 18.15
N LYS A 50 8.09 -4.77 18.90
CA LYS A 50 7.05 -5.71 18.48
C LYS A 50 5.69 -5.04 18.35
N ARG A 51 5.36 -4.12 19.26
CA ARG A 51 4.10 -3.37 19.21
C ARG A 51 4.09 -2.41 18.02
N MET A 52 5.19 -1.69 17.80
CA MET A 52 5.31 -0.77 16.66
C MET A 52 5.25 -1.51 15.32
N ILE A 53 5.98 -2.61 15.15
CA ILE A 53 5.95 -3.44 13.93
C ILE A 53 4.51 -3.90 13.65
N ARG A 54 3.80 -4.42 14.66
CA ARG A 54 2.39 -4.82 14.51
C ARG A 54 1.51 -3.65 14.07
N THR A 55 1.67 -2.47 14.66
CA THR A 55 0.91 -1.27 14.27
C THR A 55 1.21 -0.87 12.83
N TYR A 56 2.47 -0.88 12.40
CA TYR A 56 2.84 -0.55 11.01
C TYR A 56 2.21 -1.52 10.00
N PHE A 57 2.28 -2.82 10.26
CA PHE A 57 1.65 -3.82 9.40
C PHE A 57 0.13 -3.69 9.38
N LEU A 58 -0.50 -3.42 10.51
CA LEU A 58 -1.96 -3.29 10.60
C LEU A 58 -2.47 -2.05 9.86
N VAL A 59 -1.81 -0.90 10.04
CA VAL A 59 -2.16 0.33 9.34
C VAL A 59 -1.92 0.19 7.84
N SER A 60 -0.76 -0.32 7.43
CA SER A 60 -0.43 -0.54 6.02
C SER A 60 -1.37 -1.53 5.35
N GLY A 61 -1.71 -2.62 6.05
CA GLY A 61 -2.67 -3.61 5.59
C GLY A 61 -4.08 -3.04 5.44
N ALA A 62 -4.53 -2.20 6.39
CA ALA A 62 -5.83 -1.53 6.29
C ALA A 62 -5.89 -0.58 5.09
N PHE A 63 -4.83 0.18 4.82
CA PHE A 63 -4.75 1.02 3.62
C PHE A 63 -4.78 0.21 2.32
N LEU A 64 -3.98 -0.87 2.24
CA LEU A 64 -3.98 -1.76 1.08
C LEU A 64 -5.35 -2.42 0.87
N PHE A 65 -6.02 -2.82 1.95
CA PHE A 65 -7.34 -3.42 1.88
C PHE A 65 -8.40 -2.42 1.40
N ALA A 66 -8.36 -1.17 1.88
CA ALA A 66 -9.23 -0.12 1.39
C ALA A 66 -8.99 0.18 -0.10
N MET A 67 -7.73 0.20 -0.55
CA MET A 67 -7.39 0.33 -1.97
C MET A 67 -7.92 -0.85 -2.78
N LEU A 68 -7.79 -2.08 -2.29
CA LEU A 68 -8.31 -3.27 -2.95
C LEU A 68 -9.83 -3.18 -3.14
N ILE A 69 -10.57 -2.81 -2.09
CA ILE A 69 -12.02 -2.61 -2.16
C ILE A 69 -12.35 -1.54 -3.20
N ALA A 70 -11.64 -0.41 -3.21
CA ALA A 70 -11.87 0.67 -4.16
C ALA A 70 -11.63 0.21 -5.62
N VAL A 71 -10.55 -0.56 -5.87
CA VAL A 71 -10.25 -1.12 -7.19
C VAL A 71 -11.33 -2.11 -7.63
N ILE A 72 -11.76 -3.01 -6.74
CA ILE A 72 -12.84 -3.97 -7.05
C ILE A 72 -14.15 -3.23 -7.33
N ALA A 73 -14.56 -2.31 -6.46
CA ALA A 73 -15.82 -1.56 -6.61
C ALA A 73 -15.85 -0.70 -7.88
N TYR A 74 -14.70 -0.22 -8.35
CA TYR A 74 -14.60 0.50 -9.62
C TYR A 74 -14.56 -0.43 -10.84
N SER A 75 -13.97 -1.61 -10.69
CA SER A 75 -13.76 -2.57 -11.79
C SER A 75 -14.94 -3.54 -12.01
N THR A 76 -15.98 -3.44 -11.18
CA THR A 76 -17.20 -4.26 -11.24
C THR A 76 -18.37 -3.43 -11.73
#